data_AF-A0A1H8F4B4-F1
#
_entry.id   AF-A0A1H8F4B4-F1
#
_cell.length_a   1.000
_cell.length_b   1.000
_cell.length_c   1.000
_cell.angle_alpha   90.00
_cell.angle_beta   90.00
_cell.angle_gamma   90.00
#
_symmetry.space_group_name_H-M   'P 1'
#
loop_
_entity.id
_entity.type
_entity.pdbx_description
1 polymer ?
#
loop_
_entity_poly.entity_id
_entity_poly.type
_entity_poly.pdbx_seq_one_letter_code
_entity_poly.pdbx_strand_id
1 'polypeptide(L)'
;MKLTIVILGVLGLSLVGAGYGAATVLAPPPAEMESHTPEADETHATETPKEEAHGPEPVASKDSYEVAQDRLLVRIGQVNVPVQKTRIVSYVVADIALKAVDARAADILTRVESAVRARDVILAEMHALAERPILRGVNIDDRALGTALTEALKPEFPGVEDVVFVNLLKQDVPRM
;
A
#
# COMPACT_ATOMS: atom_id res chain seq x y z
N MET A 1 -53.78 20.29 20.07
CA MET A 1 -53.79 21.15 18.86
C MET A 1 -52.45 20.92 18.16
N LYS A 2 -52.39 19.97 17.22
CA LYS A 2 -52.42 20.18 15.75
C LYS A 2 -51.23 21.05 15.28
N LEU A 3 -50.10 20.47 14.86
CA LEU A 3 -49.81 19.83 13.56
C LEU A 3 -49.31 20.84 12.52
N THR A 4 -47.99 20.82 12.24
CA THR A 4 -47.43 20.92 10.88
C THR A 4 -45.97 20.45 10.84
N ILE A 5 -45.76 19.27 10.26
CA ILE A 5 -44.50 18.78 9.72
C ILE A 5 -44.67 18.83 8.18
N VAL A 6 -43.56 19.09 7.48
CA VAL A 6 -43.28 18.82 6.04
C VAL A 6 -43.81 19.82 5.01
N ILE A 7 -42.87 20.37 4.24
CA ILE A 7 -42.81 20.62 2.78
C ILE A 7 -41.58 21.55 2.61
N LEU A 8 -40.46 21.16 2.01
CA LEU A 8 -40.28 20.96 0.58
C LEU A 8 -38.90 20.31 0.34
N GLY A 9 -38.88 19.04 -0.08
CA GLY A 9 -37.76 18.49 -0.85
C GLY A 9 -37.77 19.08 -2.26
N VAL A 10 -36.67 18.89 -2.99
CA VAL A 10 -36.39 19.39 -4.37
C VAL A 10 -35.65 20.73 -4.40
N LEU A 11 -34.33 20.71 -4.17
CA LEU A 11 -33.40 21.63 -4.83
C LEU A 11 -31.98 21.07 -4.81
N GLY A 12 -31.45 20.67 -5.98
CA GLY A 12 -30.01 20.52 -6.17
C GLY A 12 -29.46 19.20 -6.70
N LEU A 13 -30.27 18.34 -7.32
CA LEU A 13 -29.78 17.37 -8.28
C LEU A 13 -29.31 18.11 -9.56
N SER A 14 -28.08 18.65 -9.59
CA SER A 14 -27.42 19.11 -10.83
C SER A 14 -25.94 19.48 -10.65
N LEU A 15 -25.04 18.51 -10.53
CA LEU A 15 -23.59 18.72 -10.77
C LEU A 15 -22.92 17.44 -11.29
N VAL A 16 -23.64 16.70 -12.14
CA VAL A 16 -23.04 15.75 -13.09
C VAL A 16 -23.12 16.40 -14.47
N GLY A 17 -21.95 16.69 -15.05
CA GLY A 17 -21.79 16.91 -16.49
C GLY A 17 -21.59 18.35 -16.95
N ALA A 18 -20.36 18.87 -16.87
CA ALA A 18 -19.80 19.84 -17.82
C ALA A 18 -18.31 20.05 -17.54
N GLY A 19 -17.47 19.17 -18.11
CA GLY A 19 -16.00 19.27 -17.96
C GLY A 19 -15.24 18.54 -19.07
N TYR A 20 -15.84 18.40 -20.25
CA TYR A 20 -15.15 18.06 -21.50
C TYR A 20 -15.34 19.25 -22.44
N GLY A 21 -14.27 19.97 -22.77
CA GLY A 21 -14.32 21.06 -23.74
C GLY A 21 -13.19 22.08 -23.62
N ALA A 22 -12.16 21.88 -24.44
CA ALA A 22 -11.43 22.92 -25.18
C ALA A 22 -10.87 24.14 -24.42
N ALA A 23 -9.67 23.98 -23.83
CA ALA A 23 -8.71 25.08 -23.75
C ALA A 23 -7.86 25.09 -25.04
N THR A 24 -8.38 25.74 -26.08
CA THR A 24 -7.61 26.13 -27.26
C THR A 24 -6.68 27.27 -26.90
N VAL A 25 -5.38 27.01 -26.79
CA VAL A 25 -4.34 28.04 -26.94
C VAL A 25 -3.22 27.53 -27.85
N LEU A 26 -3.34 27.91 -29.12
CA LEU A 26 -2.32 28.36 -30.08
C LEU A 26 -0.86 27.83 -30.03
N ALA A 27 -0.47 27.24 -31.17
CA ALA A 27 0.85 27.23 -31.84
C ALA A 27 1.81 26.03 -31.62
N PRO A 28 2.64 25.68 -32.63
CA PRO A 28 2.35 25.25 -34.01
C PRO A 28 2.85 23.79 -34.26
N PRO A 29 2.44 23.10 -35.36
CA PRO A 29 2.78 21.70 -35.58
C PRO A 29 4.21 21.51 -36.15
N PRO A 30 5.02 20.57 -35.63
CA PRO A 30 6.16 20.05 -36.37
C PRO A 30 5.75 18.84 -37.23
N ALA A 31 5.67 19.12 -38.54
CA ALA A 31 5.97 18.26 -39.69
C ALA A 31 5.42 16.81 -39.72
N GLU A 32 4.24 16.64 -40.32
CA GLU A 32 4.00 15.48 -41.20
C GLU A 32 4.64 15.78 -42.56
N MET A 33 5.71 15.06 -42.89
CA MET A 33 6.22 14.94 -44.25
C MET A 33 5.48 13.78 -44.92
N GLU A 34 4.44 14.07 -45.68
CA GLU A 34 4.08 13.24 -46.82
C GLU A 34 4.94 13.65 -48.01
N SER A 35 5.62 12.66 -48.63
CA SER A 35 5.38 12.25 -50.02
C SER A 35 6.63 11.98 -50.91
N HIS A 36 6.56 10.83 -51.60
CA HIS A 36 7.07 10.47 -52.94
C HIS A 36 8.55 10.01 -53.15
N THR A 37 8.80 8.68 -53.21
CA THR A 37 9.05 7.76 -54.39
C THR A 37 10.50 7.75 -54.94
N PRO A 38 11.04 6.73 -55.68
CA PRO A 38 10.58 5.37 -56.05
C PRO A 38 11.65 4.21 -55.97
N GLU A 39 11.20 2.99 -56.27
CA GLU A 39 11.84 1.76 -56.84
C GLU A 39 13.33 1.32 -56.67
N ALA A 40 13.44 -0.01 -56.47
CA ALA A 40 14.40 -1.01 -57.00
C ALA A 40 15.88 -1.01 -56.52
N ASP A 41 16.31 -2.11 -55.87
CA ASP A 41 17.15 -3.14 -56.51
C ASP A 41 17.30 -4.39 -55.61
N GLU A 42 17.35 -5.56 -56.26
CA GLU A 42 17.66 -6.87 -55.65
C GLU A 42 19.15 -6.96 -55.27
N THR A 43 19.51 -7.72 -54.23
CA THR A 43 20.59 -8.74 -54.29
C THR A 43 20.87 -9.42 -52.94
N HIS A 44 20.54 -10.71 -52.90
CA HIS A 44 21.31 -11.88 -52.45
C HIS A 44 22.38 -11.85 -51.31
N ALA A 45 22.38 -13.00 -50.59
CA ALA A 45 23.45 -13.66 -49.81
C ALA A 45 23.50 -13.31 -48.29
N THR A 46 22.92 -14.14 -47.42
CA THR A 46 23.50 -15.37 -46.80
C THR A 46 24.72 -15.10 -45.92
N GLU A 47 24.52 -14.98 -44.60
CA GLU A 47 25.49 -15.47 -43.60
C GLU A 47 24.76 -16.07 -42.36
N THR A 48 25.14 -17.31 -42.14
CA THR A 48 25.05 -18.29 -41.03
C THR A 48 24.73 -17.81 -39.60
N PRO A 49 23.94 -18.57 -38.81
CA PRO A 49 23.73 -18.30 -37.39
C PRO A 49 24.91 -18.81 -36.55
N LYS A 50 25.53 -17.95 -35.75
CA LYS A 50 26.50 -18.36 -34.72
C LYS A 50 25.80 -18.44 -33.37
N GLU A 51 25.53 -19.68 -32.99
CA GLU A 51 25.15 -20.11 -31.66
C GLU A 51 26.35 -19.94 -30.72
N GLU A 52 26.28 -18.96 -29.81
CA GLU A 52 27.18 -18.89 -28.66
C GLU A 52 26.36 -19.18 -27.40
N ALA A 53 26.48 -20.43 -26.96
CA ALA A 53 26.01 -20.93 -25.69
C ALA A 53 26.75 -20.25 -24.53
N HIS A 54 26.18 -19.19 -23.99
CA HIS A 54 26.45 -18.77 -22.61
C HIS A 54 25.42 -19.43 -21.70
N GLY A 55 25.83 -20.53 -21.06
CA GLY A 55 25.10 -21.08 -19.93
C GLY A 55 24.97 -20.01 -18.84
N PRO A 56 23.80 -19.83 -18.22
CA PRO A 56 23.66 -18.84 -17.17
C PRO A 56 24.33 -19.38 -15.90
N GLU A 57 25.50 -18.86 -15.57
CA GLU A 57 25.90 -18.80 -14.16
C GLU A 57 24.84 -17.98 -13.41
N PRO A 58 24.30 -18.43 -12.27
CA PRO A 58 23.29 -17.68 -11.55
C PRO A 58 23.97 -16.50 -10.87
N VAL A 59 24.07 -15.39 -11.59
CA VAL A 59 24.20 -14.08 -10.97
C VAL A 59 22.92 -13.89 -10.15
N ALA A 60 23.02 -14.07 -8.84
CA ALA A 60 21.99 -13.68 -7.91
C ALA A 60 21.89 -12.15 -7.95
N SER A 61 21.16 -11.64 -8.95
CA SER A 61 20.84 -10.23 -9.09
C SER A 61 20.16 -9.78 -7.80
N LYS A 62 20.57 -8.63 -7.24
CA LYS A 62 19.93 -8.05 -6.05
C LYS A 62 18.40 -7.97 -6.18
N ASP A 63 17.91 -7.81 -7.40
CA ASP A 63 16.48 -7.86 -7.76
C ASP A 63 15.80 -9.17 -7.33
N SER A 64 16.48 -10.31 -7.44
CA SER A 64 15.92 -11.61 -7.04
C SER A 64 15.76 -11.74 -5.52
N TYR A 65 16.64 -11.10 -4.75
CA TYR A 65 16.58 -11.10 -3.29
C TYR A 65 15.52 -10.12 -2.77
N GLU A 66 15.42 -8.92 -3.35
CA GLU A 66 14.38 -7.95 -3.00
C GLU A 66 12.98 -8.45 -3.38
N VAL A 67 12.81 -9.02 -4.57
CA VAL A 67 11.54 -9.64 -4.99
C VAL A 67 11.18 -10.83 -4.12
N ALA A 68 12.16 -11.62 -3.66
CA ALA A 68 11.91 -12.72 -2.73
C ALA A 68 11.48 -12.22 -1.34
N GLN A 69 12.06 -11.12 -0.84
CA GLN A 69 11.63 -10.50 0.42
C GLN A 69 10.22 -9.91 0.31
N ASP A 70 9.91 -9.27 -0.82
CA ASP A 70 8.59 -8.68 -1.06
C ASP A 70 7.48 -9.75 -1.08
N ARG A 71 7.80 -10.96 -1.57
CA ARG A 71 6.88 -12.12 -1.53
C ARG A 71 6.61 -12.64 -0.12
N LEU A 72 7.48 -12.35 0.84
CA LEU A 72 7.29 -12.72 2.24
C LEU A 72 6.60 -11.62 3.05
N LEU A 73 6.43 -10.42 2.49
CA LEU A 73 5.71 -9.33 3.14
C LEU A 73 4.23 -9.35 2.74
N VAL A 74 3.37 -9.61 3.72
CA VAL A 74 1.92 -9.62 3.53
C VAL A 74 1.32 -8.36 4.13
N ARG A 75 0.72 -7.50 3.30
CA ARG A 75 0.06 -6.27 3.78
C ARG A 75 -1.28 -6.62 4.45
N ILE A 76 -1.43 -6.21 5.71
CA ILE A 76 -2.67 -6.35 6.47
C ILE A 76 -3.54 -5.10 6.33
N GLY A 77 -2.87 -3.95 6.21
CA GLY A 77 -3.50 -2.65 5.99
C GLY A 77 -3.39 -1.74 7.22
N GLN A 78 -4.32 -0.79 7.28
CA GLN A 78 -4.21 0.33 8.19
C GLN A 78 -5.05 0.15 9.46
N VAL A 79 -4.46 0.55 10.59
CA VAL A 79 -5.10 0.65 11.91
C VAL A 79 -4.95 2.07 12.45
N ASN A 80 -5.98 2.53 13.17
CA ASN A 80 -5.97 3.82 13.85
C ASN A 80 -6.42 3.62 15.29
N VAL A 81 -5.56 4.01 16.24
CA VAL A 81 -5.83 3.87 17.67
C VAL A 81 -5.69 5.23 18.37
N PRO A 82 -6.76 5.73 19.02
CA PRO A 82 -6.69 6.93 19.84
C PRO A 82 -6.02 6.63 21.18
N VAL A 83 -5.02 7.44 21.52
CA VAL A 83 -4.28 7.38 22.78
C VAL A 83 -4.71 8.56 23.65
N GLN A 84 -5.38 8.25 24.76
CA GLN A 84 -5.98 9.26 25.63
C GLN A 84 -4.96 9.83 26.62
N LYS A 85 -4.48 11.05 26.38
CA LYS A 85 -3.65 11.82 27.33
C LYS A 85 -4.53 12.80 28.13
N THR A 86 -3.96 13.41 29.17
CA THR A 86 -4.72 14.28 30.11
C THR A 86 -5.40 15.47 29.43
N ARG A 87 -4.77 16.09 28.43
CA ARG A 87 -5.29 17.29 27.74
C ARG A 87 -5.37 17.16 26.21
N ILE A 88 -4.92 16.03 25.67
CA ILE A 88 -4.71 15.80 24.24
C ILE A 88 -5.16 14.38 23.92
N VAL A 89 -5.71 14.15 22.73
CA VAL A 89 -5.87 12.82 22.14
C VAL A 89 -4.84 12.66 21.04
N SER A 90 -3.95 11.67 21.16
CA SER A 90 -3.02 11.35 20.07
C SER A 90 -3.61 10.26 19.21
N TYR A 91 -3.81 10.50 17.92
CA TYR A 91 -4.19 9.46 16.97
C TYR A 91 -2.92 8.79 16.43
N VAL A 92 -2.78 7.50 16.70
CA VAL A 92 -1.70 6.68 16.13
C VAL A 92 -2.26 5.95 14.92
N VAL A 93 -1.67 6.23 13.76
CA VAL A 93 -2.07 5.67 12.47
C VAL A 93 -0.92 4.82 11.96
N ALA A 94 -1.15 3.52 11.81
CA ALA A 94 -0.13 2.57 11.35
C ALA A 94 -0.64 1.80 10.13
N ASP A 95 0.16 1.77 9.05
CA ASP A 95 -0.01 0.84 7.94
C ASP A 95 0.95 -0.34 8.14
N ILE A 96 0.40 -1.54 8.22
CA ILE A 96 1.07 -2.72 8.76
C ILE A 96 1.18 -3.81 7.71
N ALA A 97 2.37 -4.38 7.62
CA ALA A 97 2.66 -5.61 6.90
C ALA A 97 3.25 -6.65 7.86
N LEU A 98 3.00 -7.92 7.59
CA LEU A 98 3.59 -9.04 8.32
C LEU A 98 4.68 -9.65 7.47
N LYS A 99 5.86 -9.85 8.06
CA LYS A 99 6.92 -10.64 7.47
C LYS A 99 6.65 -12.10 7.79
N ALA A 100 6.44 -12.91 6.77
CA ALA A 100 6.25 -14.35 6.90
C ALA A 100 7.60 -15.08 6.99
N VAL A 101 7.62 -16.19 7.74
CA VAL A 101 8.82 -17.04 7.88
C VAL A 101 9.17 -17.74 6.55
N ASP A 102 8.16 -18.12 5.76
CA ASP A 102 8.33 -18.77 4.46
C ASP A 102 7.16 -18.46 3.51
N ALA A 103 7.29 -18.86 2.25
CA ALA A 103 6.28 -18.61 1.22
C ALA A 103 4.92 -19.27 1.51
N ARG A 104 4.90 -20.44 2.19
CA ARG A 104 3.65 -21.11 2.55
C ARG A 104 2.93 -20.34 3.66
N ALA A 105 3.68 -19.83 4.63
CA ALA A 105 3.14 -18.95 5.67
C ALA A 105 2.59 -17.65 5.05
N ALA A 106 3.31 -17.06 4.08
CA ALA A 106 2.85 -15.89 3.34
C ALA A 106 1.53 -16.15 2.60
N ASP A 107 1.40 -17.30 1.92
CA ASP A 107 0.17 -17.71 1.23
C ASP A 107 -1.01 -17.87 2.20
N ILE A 108 -0.79 -18.40 3.40
CA ILE A 108 -1.83 -18.56 4.43
C ILE A 108 -2.24 -17.19 4.99
N LEU A 109 -1.27 -16.31 5.26
CA LEU A 109 -1.51 -14.97 5.79
C LEU A 109 -2.22 -14.05 4.78
N THR A 110 -2.02 -14.30 3.48
CA THR A 110 -2.70 -13.57 2.39
C THR A 110 -4.20 -13.88 2.31
N ARG A 111 -4.64 -15.01 2.88
CA ARG A 111 -6.07 -15.36 2.91
C ARG A 111 -6.85 -14.34 3.73
N VAL A 112 -8.04 -14.00 3.25
CA VAL A 112 -8.88 -12.95 3.85
C VAL A 112 -9.19 -13.27 5.31
N GLU A 113 -9.49 -14.52 5.65
CA GLU A 113 -9.82 -14.93 7.02
C GLU A 113 -8.64 -14.75 7.96
N SER A 114 -7.43 -15.12 7.52
CA SER A 114 -6.19 -14.96 8.28
C SER A 114 -5.85 -13.49 8.46
N ALA A 115 -5.92 -12.70 7.38
CA ALA A 115 -5.59 -11.28 7.39
C ALA A 115 -6.53 -10.48 8.31
N VAL A 116 -7.83 -10.75 8.26
CA VAL A 116 -8.82 -10.12 9.16
C VAL A 116 -8.55 -10.49 10.61
N ARG A 117 -8.32 -11.77 10.90
CA ARG A 117 -8.05 -12.20 12.29
C ARG A 117 -6.73 -11.63 12.82
N ALA A 118 -5.67 -11.59 11.99
CA ALA A 118 -4.42 -10.95 12.36
C ALA A 118 -4.60 -9.44 12.64
N ARG A 119 -5.41 -8.76 11.82
CA ARG A 119 -5.78 -7.36 12.05
C ARG A 119 -6.50 -7.17 13.37
N ASP A 120 -7.42 -8.06 13.74
CA ASP A 120 -8.15 -7.98 15.00
C ASP A 120 -7.22 -8.13 16.21
N VAL A 121 -6.27 -9.07 16.16
CA VAL A 121 -5.23 -9.23 17.20
C VAL A 121 -4.38 -7.96 17.31
N ILE A 122 -3.93 -7.42 16.18
CA ILE A 122 -3.15 -6.17 16.14
C ILE A 122 -3.94 -5.00 16.73
N LEU A 123 -5.22 -4.86 16.37
CA LEU A 123 -6.08 -3.80 16.89
C LEU A 123 -6.26 -3.92 18.41
N ALA A 124 -6.53 -5.13 18.91
CA ALA A 124 -6.67 -5.40 20.32
C ALA A 124 -5.39 -5.06 21.10
N GLU A 125 -4.23 -5.50 20.61
CA GLU A 125 -2.95 -5.22 21.26
C GLU A 125 -2.60 -3.73 21.18
N MET A 126 -2.79 -3.07 20.04
CA MET A 126 -2.57 -1.62 19.92
C MET A 126 -3.44 -0.82 20.90
N HIS A 127 -4.69 -1.24 21.14
CA HIS A 127 -5.54 -0.66 22.17
C HIS A 127 -5.01 -0.88 23.58
N ALA A 128 -4.50 -2.08 23.91
CA ALA A 128 -3.86 -2.35 25.20
C ALA A 128 -2.57 -1.51 25.38
N LEU A 129 -1.77 -1.39 24.33
CA LEU A 129 -0.55 -0.57 24.32
C LEU A 129 -0.83 0.94 24.40
N ALA A 130 -2.04 1.40 24.06
CA ALA A 130 -2.44 2.81 24.17
C ALA A 130 -2.43 3.33 25.62
N GLU A 131 -2.54 2.44 26.60
CA GLU A 131 -2.44 2.79 28.01
C GLU A 131 -0.99 2.77 28.52
N ARG A 132 -0.05 2.27 27.71
CA ARG A 132 1.36 2.07 28.09
C ARG A 132 2.28 3.20 27.59
N PRO A 133 3.48 3.36 28.17
CA PRO A 133 4.43 4.39 27.76
C PRO A 133 4.82 4.33 26.28
N ILE A 134 4.79 3.14 25.66
CA ILE A 134 5.18 2.91 24.27
C ILE A 134 4.36 3.73 23.26
N LEU A 135 3.06 3.91 23.50
CA LEU A 135 2.19 4.76 22.68
C LEU A 135 1.87 6.11 23.33
N ARG A 136 2.02 6.25 24.66
CA ARG A 136 1.78 7.53 25.37
C ARG A 136 2.94 8.51 25.31
N GLY A 137 4.16 8.03 25.06
CA GLY A 137 5.37 8.83 24.99
C GLY A 137 5.34 9.92 23.91
N VAL A 138 6.36 10.76 23.86
CA VAL A 138 6.48 11.81 22.83
C VAL A 138 6.73 11.16 21.46
N ASN A 139 7.69 10.23 21.40
CA ASN A 139 7.99 9.43 20.23
C ASN A 139 7.46 8.00 20.40
N ILE A 140 7.19 7.34 19.27
CA ILE A 140 6.88 5.91 19.23
C ILE A 140 8.19 5.17 18.94
N ASP A 141 8.51 4.17 19.75
CA ASP A 141 9.57 3.20 19.48
C ASP A 141 9.00 2.11 18.57
N ASP A 142 9.39 2.15 17.30
CA ASP A 142 8.92 1.23 16.25
C ASP A 142 9.32 -0.21 16.53
N ARG A 143 10.55 -0.44 16.99
CA ARG A 143 11.07 -1.78 17.30
C ARG A 143 10.40 -2.40 18.50
N ALA A 144 10.23 -1.63 19.58
CA ALA A 144 9.51 -2.10 20.75
C ALA A 144 8.04 -2.42 20.40
N LEU A 145 7.43 -1.61 19.52
CA LEU A 145 6.05 -1.80 19.11
C LEU A 145 5.91 -3.04 18.22
N GLY A 146 6.79 -3.18 17.22
CA GLY A 146 6.84 -4.36 16.35
C GLY A 146 7.07 -5.64 17.14
N THR A 147 7.97 -5.61 18.13
CA THR A 147 8.21 -6.75 19.02
C THR A 147 6.96 -7.11 19.82
N ALA A 148 6.29 -6.13 20.43
CA ALA A 148 5.08 -6.37 21.22
C ALA A 148 3.95 -6.95 20.36
N LEU A 149 3.74 -6.40 19.15
CA LEU A 149 2.72 -6.91 18.22
C LEU A 149 3.06 -8.31 17.72
N THR A 150 4.34 -8.57 17.42
CA THR A 150 4.79 -9.91 17.00
C THR A 150 4.58 -10.93 18.12
N GLU A 151 4.88 -10.58 19.37
CA GLU A 151 4.62 -11.43 20.53
C GLU A 151 3.13 -11.73 20.71
N ALA A 152 2.26 -10.73 20.49
CA ALA A 152 0.81 -10.91 20.55
C ALA A 152 0.28 -11.80 19.40
N LEU A 153 0.89 -11.75 18.22
CA LEU A 153 0.50 -12.54 17.05
C LEU A 153 0.98 -14.00 17.09
N LYS A 154 2.15 -14.26 17.70
CA LYS A 154 2.78 -15.61 17.74
C LYS A 154 1.85 -16.76 18.17
N PRO A 155 0.96 -16.62 19.17
CA PRO A 155 0.09 -17.71 19.60
C PRO A 155 -0.89 -18.19 18.53
N GLU A 156 -1.41 -17.27 17.72
CA GLU A 156 -2.41 -17.58 16.67
C GLU A 156 -1.77 -17.72 15.29
N PHE A 157 -0.64 -17.05 15.06
CA PHE A 157 0.04 -16.96 13.76
C PHE A 157 1.54 -17.28 13.90
N PRO A 158 1.93 -18.55 14.12
CA PRO A 158 3.33 -18.95 14.28
C PRO A 158 4.18 -18.75 13.01
N GLY A 159 3.54 -18.52 11.86
CA GLY A 159 4.21 -18.23 10.59
C GLY A 159 4.65 -16.77 10.41
N VAL A 160 4.39 -15.90 11.40
CA VAL A 160 4.83 -14.50 11.40
C VAL A 160 6.22 -14.42 12.04
N GLU A 161 7.18 -13.90 11.28
CA GLU A 161 8.54 -13.63 11.76
C GLU A 161 8.59 -12.28 12.49
N ASP A 162 8.04 -11.24 11.87
CA ASP A 162 8.07 -9.87 12.40
C ASP A 162 6.90 -9.03 11.87
N VAL A 163 6.57 -7.97 12.60
CA VAL A 163 5.59 -6.95 12.20
C VAL A 163 6.33 -5.73 11.68
N VAL A 164 6.08 -5.40 10.41
CA VAL A 164 6.72 -4.28 9.72
C VAL A 164 5.73 -3.14 9.56
N PHE A 165 6.14 -1.93 9.91
CA PHE A 165 5.36 -0.72 9.68
C PHE A 165 5.75 -0.10 8.34
N VAL A 166 4.84 -0.11 7.38
CA VAL A 166 5.00 0.60 6.11
C VAL A 166 4.90 2.11 6.35
N ASN A 167 4.00 2.50 7.26
CA ASN A 167 3.86 3.87 7.72
C ASN A 167 3.47 3.85 9.20
N LEU A 168 4.01 4.79 9.98
CA LEU A 168 3.67 4.96 11.38
C LEU A 168 3.66 6.46 11.71
N LEU A 169 2.47 6.99 11.92
CA LEU A 169 2.24 8.40 12.21
C LEU A 169 1.58 8.56 13.57
N LYS A 170 1.99 9.61 14.27
CA LYS A 170 1.35 10.08 15.49
C LYS A 170 0.93 11.53 15.35
N GLN A 171 -0.35 11.80 15.59
CA GLN A 171 -0.89 13.15 15.51
C GLN A 171 -1.60 13.53 16.81
N ASP A 172 -1.13 14.60 17.44
CA ASP A 172 -1.71 15.12 18.67
C ASP A 172 -2.83 16.11 18.34
N VAL A 173 -4.02 15.87 18.89
CA VAL A 173 -5.22 16.70 18.74
C VAL A 173 -5.65 17.23 20.12
N PRO A 174 -5.71 18.55 20.33
CA PRO A 174 -6.18 19.13 21.58
C PRO A 174 -7.61 18.70 21.91
N ARG A 175 -7.89 18.45 23.19
CA ARG A 175 -9.27 18.35 23.67
C ARG A 175 -9.82 19.76 23.89
N MET A 176 -10.95 20.07 23.26
CA MET A 176 -11.70 21.30 23.55
C MET A 176 -12.47 21.18 24.86
#